data_AF-A0A2S7MZL5-F1
#
_entry.id   AF-A0A2S7MZL5-F1
#
_cell.length_a   1.000
_cell.length_b   1.000
_cell.length_c   1.000
_cell.angle_alpha   90.00
_cell.angle_beta   90.00
_cell.angle_gamma   90.00
#
_symmetry.space_group_name_H-M   'P 1'
#
loop_
_entity.id
_entity.type
_entity.pdbx_description
1 polymer ?
#
loop_
_entity_poly.entity_id
_entity_poly.type
_entity_poly.pdbx_seq_one_letter_code
_entity_poly.pdbx_strand_id
1 'polypeptide(L)'
;MEQLKDAPITYVTLFFWIVISISLLYYLLKNRKDIQLISGILYIAILIGSLSINLFIYNKTAEYDFSLTEEKWKKDYFIPYLNTQAEKQTPVDIISLTPDSKQQPAQSISLHNKNLSTVLIRPINSNDETLIKVTIKNSSTDKPYLSYKKIEMDISPIYKEDSYYEPILYIPLN
;
A
#
# COMPACT_ATOMS: atom_id res chain seq x y z
N MET A 1 -11.54 7.57 -11.15
CA MET A 1 -11.98 7.33 -9.75
C MET A 1 -13.43 6.90 -9.65
N GLU A 2 -14.33 7.31 -10.57
CA GLU A 2 -15.75 6.91 -10.56
C GLU A 2 -15.98 5.40 -10.73
N GLN A 3 -15.22 4.73 -11.61
CA GLN A 3 -15.38 3.29 -11.88
C GLN A 3 -15.08 2.38 -10.68
N LEU A 4 -14.24 2.80 -9.74
CA LEU A 4 -13.87 2.00 -8.56
C LEU A 4 -14.91 2.07 -7.43
N LYS A 5 -15.89 2.98 -7.50
CA LYS A 5 -16.93 3.14 -6.46
C LYS A 5 -17.97 2.02 -6.51
N ASP A 6 -18.28 1.53 -7.71
CA ASP A 6 -19.33 0.53 -7.95
C ASP A 6 -18.82 -0.91 -7.86
N ALA A 7 -17.52 -1.07 -7.69
CA ALA A 7 -16.83 -2.35 -7.57
C ALA A 7 -17.43 -3.31 -6.51
N PRO A 8 -17.66 -2.88 -5.24
CA PRO A 8 -18.26 -3.77 -4.23
C PRO A 8 -19.67 -4.22 -4.61
N ILE A 9 -20.48 -3.33 -5.17
CA ILE A 9 -21.86 -3.61 -5.59
C ILE A 9 -21.85 -4.59 -6.78
N THR A 10 -20.89 -4.45 -7.69
CA THR A 10 -20.74 -5.31 -8.86
C THR A 10 -20.41 -6.75 -8.47
N TYR A 11 -19.55 -6.95 -7.46
CA TYR A 11 -19.27 -8.30 -6.91
C TYR A 11 -20.46 -8.93 -6.21
N VAL A 12 -21.17 -8.16 -5.39
CA VAL A 12 -22.41 -8.63 -4.73
C VAL A 12 -23.43 -9.04 -5.80
N THR A 13 -23.56 -8.24 -6.86
CA THR A 13 -24.45 -8.51 -7.99
C THR A 13 -24.05 -9.79 -8.74
N LEU A 14 -22.75 -9.98 -9.01
CA LEU A 14 -22.24 -11.21 -9.64
C LEU A 14 -22.57 -12.45 -8.79
N PHE A 15 -22.34 -12.39 -7.48
CA PHE A 15 -22.64 -13.49 -6.58
C PHE A 15 -24.12 -13.89 -6.62
N PHE A 16 -25.04 -12.92 -6.57
CA PHE A 16 -26.48 -13.20 -6.67
C PHE A 16 -26.86 -13.83 -8.01
N TRP A 17 -26.32 -13.34 -9.13
CA TRP A 17 -26.60 -13.91 -10.46
C TRP A 17 -26.03 -15.32 -10.66
N ILE A 18 -24.91 -15.65 -10.01
CA ILE A 18 -24.39 -17.02 -9.96
C ILE A 18 -25.37 -17.92 -9.21
N VAL A 19 -25.83 -17.51 -8.02
CA VAL A 19 -26.79 -18.28 -7.20
C VAL A 19 -28.10 -18.52 -7.96
N ILE A 20 -28.62 -17.49 -8.64
CA ILE A 20 -29.82 -17.60 -9.48
C ILE A 20 -29.61 -18.61 -10.62
N SER A 21 -28.48 -18.52 -11.32
CA SER A 21 -28.17 -19.41 -12.45
C SER A 21 -28.02 -20.87 -12.01
N ILE A 22 -27.36 -21.12 -10.87
CA ILE A 22 -27.23 -22.46 -10.28
C ILE A 22 -28.61 -22.99 -9.87
N SER A 23 -29.46 -22.16 -9.27
CA SER A 23 -30.81 -22.56 -8.85
C SER A 23 -31.69 -22.92 -10.05
N LEU A 24 -31.63 -22.15 -11.13
CA LEU A 24 -32.31 -22.44 -12.40
C LEU A 24 -31.81 -23.73 -13.03
N LEU A 25 -30.50 -23.94 -13.06
CA LEU A 25 -29.89 -25.17 -13.59
C LEU A 25 -30.33 -26.39 -12.75
N TYR A 26 -30.31 -26.28 -11.43
CA TYR A 26 -30.77 -27.33 -10.53
C TYR A 26 -32.24 -27.67 -10.76
N TYR A 27 -33.11 -26.66 -10.89
CA TYR A 27 -34.53 -26.85 -11.18
C TYR A 27 -34.74 -27.60 -12.51
N LEU A 28 -34.04 -27.18 -13.57
CA LEU A 28 -34.09 -27.82 -14.88
C LEU A 28 -33.64 -29.29 -14.82
N LEU A 29 -32.54 -29.58 -14.13
CA LEU A 29 -32.02 -30.94 -13.99
C LEU A 29 -32.96 -31.84 -13.19
N LYS A 30 -33.53 -31.32 -12.09
CA LYS A 30 -34.44 -32.05 -11.20
C LYS A 30 -35.75 -32.39 -11.89
N ASN A 31 -36.34 -31.43 -12.59
CA ASN A 31 -37.70 -31.55 -13.15
C ASN A 31 -37.71 -31.91 -14.65
N ARG A 32 -36.57 -32.32 -15.22
CA ARG A 32 -36.39 -32.55 -16.67
C ARG A 32 -37.41 -33.48 -17.33
N LYS A 33 -38.05 -34.37 -16.56
CA LYS A 33 -39.04 -35.35 -17.06
C LYS A 33 -40.47 -34.79 -17.07
N ASP A 34 -40.74 -33.78 -16.25
CA ASP A 34 -42.08 -33.25 -15.99
C ASP A 34 -42.31 -31.90 -16.70
N ILE A 35 -41.26 -31.34 -17.30
CA ILE A 35 -41.29 -30.06 -18.02
C ILE A 35 -41.90 -30.26 -19.41
N GLN A 36 -42.95 -29.48 -19.70
CA GLN A 36 -43.53 -29.41 -21.05
C GLN A 36 -42.57 -28.71 -22.02
N LEU A 37 -42.59 -29.10 -23.30
CA LEU A 37 -41.62 -28.64 -24.31
C LEU A 37 -41.53 -27.10 -24.43
N ILE A 38 -42.67 -26.41 -24.47
CA ILE A 38 -42.71 -24.93 -24.54
C ILE A 38 -42.11 -24.30 -23.28
N SER A 39 -42.47 -24.80 -22.09
CA SER A 39 -41.88 -24.33 -20.83
C SER A 39 -40.39 -24.62 -20.74
N GLY A 40 -39.93 -25.75 -21.27
CA GLY A 40 -38.51 -26.11 -21.32
C GLY A 40 -37.69 -25.14 -22.16
N ILE A 41 -38.19 -24.76 -23.33
CA ILE A 41 -37.56 -23.74 -24.18
C ILE A 41 -37.45 -22.40 -23.44
N LEU A 42 -38.52 -21.98 -22.75
CA LEU A 42 -38.52 -20.75 -21.95
C LEU A 42 -37.49 -20.79 -20.82
N TYR A 43 -37.42 -21.88 -20.05
CA TYR A 43 -36.43 -22.01 -18.96
C TYR A 43 -34.99 -22.05 -19.48
N ILE A 44 -34.75 -22.70 -20.63
CA ILE A 44 -33.43 -22.68 -21.28
C ILE A 44 -33.07 -21.27 -21.73
N ALA A 45 -34.01 -20.53 -22.33
CA ALA A 45 -33.77 -19.14 -22.72
C ALA A 45 -33.45 -18.25 -21.51
N ILE A 46 -34.15 -18.43 -20.39
CA ILE A 46 -33.87 -17.72 -19.13
C ILE A 46 -32.48 -18.07 -18.58
N LEU A 47 -32.08 -19.35 -18.62
CA LEU A 47 -30.75 -19.80 -18.20
C LEU A 47 -29.65 -19.18 -19.06
N ILE A 48 -29.83 -19.16 -20.39
CA ILE A 48 -28.87 -18.53 -21.31
C ILE A 48 -28.77 -17.02 -21.02
N GLY A 49 -29.90 -16.36 -20.75
CA GLY A 49 -29.94 -14.97 -20.34
C GLY A 49 -29.18 -14.71 -19.05
N SER A 50 -29.38 -15.53 -18.02
CA SER A 50 -28.69 -15.38 -16.73
C SER A 50 -27.19 -15.64 -16.84
N LEU A 51 -26.77 -16.63 -17.64
CA LEU A 51 -25.35 -16.88 -17.92
C LEU A 51 -24.71 -15.72 -18.69
N SER A 52 -25.43 -15.13 -19.64
CA SER A 52 -24.96 -13.95 -20.38
C SER A 52 -24.75 -12.74 -19.46
N ILE A 53 -25.65 -12.53 -18.49
CA ILE A 53 -25.50 -11.49 -17.46
C ILE A 53 -24.26 -11.75 -16.60
N ASN A 54 -24.04 -13.00 -16.15
CA ASN A 54 -22.84 -13.36 -15.40
C ASN A 54 -21.55 -13.08 -16.20
N LEU A 55 -21.52 -13.46 -17.49
CA LEU A 55 -20.38 -13.22 -18.36
C LEU A 55 -20.12 -11.72 -18.55
N PHE A 56 -21.17 -10.92 -18.75
CA PHE A 56 -21.06 -9.47 -18.87
C PHE A 56 -20.47 -8.84 -17.60
N ILE A 57 -21.01 -9.19 -16.43
CA ILE A 57 -20.53 -8.68 -15.14
C ILE A 57 -19.09 -9.15 -14.88
N TYR A 58 -18.77 -10.41 -15.17
CA TYR A 58 -17.42 -10.96 -15.02
C TYR A 58 -16.39 -10.16 -15.83
N ASN A 59 -16.68 -9.89 -17.11
CA ASN A 59 -15.80 -9.10 -17.96
C ASN A 59 -15.62 -7.68 -17.42
N LYS A 60 -16.70 -7.06 -16.96
CA LYS A 60 -16.67 -5.76 -16.25
C LYS A 60 -15.80 -5.80 -14.98
N THR A 61 -15.85 -6.90 -14.23
CA THR A 61 -15.02 -7.05 -13.02
C THR A 61 -13.56 -7.34 -13.31
N ALA A 62 -13.25 -7.99 -14.43
CA ALA A 62 -11.87 -8.22 -14.86
C ALA A 62 -11.16 -6.91 -15.25
N GLU A 63 -11.91 -5.88 -15.65
CA GLU A 63 -11.39 -4.53 -15.89
C GLU A 63 -11.06 -3.78 -14.60
N TYR A 64 -11.63 -4.21 -13.46
CA TYR A 64 -11.26 -3.62 -12.18
C TYR A 64 -9.92 -4.19 -11.72
N ASP A 65 -8.86 -3.42 -11.92
CA ASP A 65 -7.57 -3.69 -11.31
C ASP A 65 -7.62 -3.34 -9.81
N PHE A 66 -8.04 -4.32 -9.00
CA PHE A 66 -7.98 -4.26 -7.53
C PHE A 66 -6.61 -4.60 -6.97
N SER A 67 -5.64 -4.98 -7.82
CA SER A 67 -4.29 -5.14 -7.34
C SER A 67 -3.83 -3.75 -6.89
N LEU A 68 -3.64 -3.61 -5.58
CA LEU A 68 -3.05 -2.42 -5.04
C LEU A 68 -1.57 -2.49 -5.40
N THR A 69 -1.21 -1.90 -6.54
CA THR A 69 0.19 -1.82 -6.95
C THR A 69 1.00 -1.17 -5.85
N GLU A 70 2.28 -1.54 -5.71
CA GLU A 70 3.14 -0.98 -4.67
C GLU A 70 3.18 0.55 -4.73
N GLU A 71 3.24 1.11 -5.94
CA GLU A 71 3.20 2.56 -6.15
C GLU A 71 1.90 3.19 -5.62
N LYS A 72 0.76 2.57 -5.91
CA LYS A 72 -0.55 3.05 -5.46
C LYS A 72 -0.72 2.88 -3.96
N TRP A 73 -0.31 1.75 -3.38
CA TRP A 73 -0.26 1.55 -1.93
C TRP A 73 0.58 2.63 -1.25
N LYS A 74 1.78 2.89 -1.80
CA LYS A 74 2.72 3.86 -1.26
C LYS A 74 2.14 5.26 -1.26
N LYS A 75 1.52 5.65 -2.37
CA LYS A 75 0.91 6.97 -2.56
C LYS A 75 -0.34 7.17 -1.70
N ASP A 76 -1.25 6.20 -1.72
CA ASP A 76 -2.59 6.38 -1.17
C ASP A 76 -2.68 6.00 0.32
N TYR A 77 -1.74 5.19 0.83
CA TYR A 77 -1.76 4.70 2.21
C TYR A 77 -0.48 5.00 2.99
N PHE A 78 0.69 4.62 2.46
CA PHE A 78 1.95 4.70 3.22
C PHE A 78 2.40 6.15 3.47
N ILE A 79 2.47 6.99 2.43
CA ILE A 79 2.89 8.39 2.58
C ILE A 79 1.93 9.14 3.53
N PRO A 80 0.59 9.04 3.40
CA PRO A 80 -0.34 9.62 4.37
C PRO A 80 -0.11 9.13 5.79
N TYR A 81 0.02 7.81 5.99
CA TYR A 81 0.30 7.22 7.30
C TYR A 81 1.61 7.75 7.89
N LEU A 82 2.67 7.83 7.09
CA LEU A 82 3.94 8.37 7.55
C LEU A 82 3.79 9.83 7.94
N ASN A 83 2.97 10.59 7.21
CA ASN A 83 2.75 12.00 7.50
C ASN A 83 1.96 12.28 8.79
N THR A 84 1.18 11.32 9.28
CA THR A 84 0.52 11.43 10.59
C THR A 84 1.41 11.03 11.76
N GLN A 85 2.57 10.40 11.50
CA GLN A 85 3.49 10.01 12.58
C GLN A 85 4.12 11.24 13.24
N ALA A 86 4.30 11.15 14.56
CA ALA A 86 5.00 12.16 15.32
C ALA A 86 6.48 12.24 14.89
N GLU A 87 6.96 13.48 14.76
CA GLU A 87 8.37 13.75 14.50
C GLU A 87 9.18 13.58 15.80
N LYS A 88 10.24 12.76 15.73
CA LYS A 88 11.17 12.53 16.84
C LYS A 88 12.47 13.24 16.58
N GLN A 89 12.97 13.93 17.60
CA GLN A 89 14.25 14.61 17.58
C GLN A 89 15.21 13.90 18.52
N THR A 90 16.41 13.62 18.05
CA THR A 90 17.48 13.02 18.85
C THR A 90 18.74 13.85 18.68
N PRO A 91 19.31 14.39 19.78
CA PRO A 91 20.61 15.05 19.73
C PRO A 91 21.70 14.07 19.26
N VAL A 92 22.54 14.51 18.32
CA VAL A 92 23.58 13.68 17.72
C VAL A 92 24.88 14.45 17.60
N ASP A 93 25.98 13.73 17.73
CA ASP A 93 27.30 14.20 17.31
C ASP A 93 27.52 13.78 15.85
N ILE A 94 27.98 14.74 15.02
CA ILE A 94 28.32 14.48 13.62
C ILE A 94 29.77 14.04 13.56
N ILE A 95 30.01 12.79 13.15
CA ILE A 95 31.36 12.23 13.04
C ILE A 95 31.93 12.52 11.65
N SER A 96 31.15 12.28 10.59
CA SER A 96 31.57 12.55 9.20
C SER A 96 30.38 12.76 8.27
N LEU A 97 30.46 13.78 7.40
CA LEU A 97 29.43 14.10 6.39
C LEU A 97 29.62 13.37 5.06
N THR A 98 30.74 12.66 4.89
CA THR A 98 31.05 11.88 3.67
C THR A 98 31.82 10.60 4.05
N PRO A 99 31.21 9.73 4.89
CA PRO A 99 31.80 8.49 5.35
C PRO A 99 32.13 7.53 4.18
N ASP A 100 33.08 6.61 4.42
CA ASP A 100 33.59 5.67 3.41
C ASP A 100 32.45 4.86 2.76
N SER A 101 32.37 4.89 1.43
CA SER A 101 31.25 4.36 0.64
C SER A 101 31.09 2.84 0.72
N LYS A 102 32.03 2.14 1.37
CA LYS A 102 32.02 0.69 1.56
C LYS A 102 31.02 0.23 2.63
N GLN A 103 30.65 1.09 3.57
CA GLN A 103 29.66 0.75 4.60
C GLN A 103 28.24 1.00 4.09
N GLN A 104 27.36 0.03 4.29
CA GLN A 104 25.94 0.22 3.98
C GLN A 104 25.30 1.08 5.08
N PRO A 105 24.54 2.12 4.73
CA PRO A 105 23.84 2.91 5.73
C PRO A 105 22.80 2.04 6.43
N ALA A 106 22.58 2.30 7.71
CA ALA A 106 21.38 1.88 8.42
C ALA A 106 20.15 2.28 7.60
N GLN A 107 19.07 1.52 7.78
CA GLN A 107 17.88 1.63 6.95
C GLN A 107 17.27 3.03 7.09
N SER A 108 17.53 3.88 6.08
CA SER A 108 17.09 5.27 6.02
C SER A 108 16.24 5.46 4.77
N ILE A 109 15.03 5.99 4.94
CA ILE A 109 14.01 6.05 3.90
C ILE A 109 13.55 7.50 3.74
N SER A 110 13.77 8.06 2.54
CA SER A 110 13.26 9.37 2.13
C SER A 110 12.29 9.16 0.98
N LEU A 111 11.06 9.65 1.13
CA LEU A 111 9.99 9.57 0.14
C LEU A 111 9.91 10.85 -0.69
N HIS A 112 10.30 12.00 -0.12
CA HIS A 112 10.13 13.31 -0.75
C HIS A 112 11.43 13.85 -1.35
N ASN A 113 12.58 13.60 -0.73
CA ASN A 113 13.83 14.23 -1.15
C ASN A 113 14.78 13.24 -1.84
N LYS A 114 15.31 13.65 -2.99
CA LYS A 114 16.31 12.91 -3.77
C LYS A 114 17.75 13.34 -3.46
N ASN A 115 17.93 14.53 -2.89
CA ASN A 115 19.24 15.06 -2.51
C ASN A 115 19.57 14.65 -1.07
N LEU A 116 20.05 13.42 -0.92
CA LEU A 116 20.44 12.85 0.36
C LEU A 116 21.96 12.81 0.48
N SER A 117 22.46 13.20 1.64
CA SER A 117 23.86 13.01 2.03
C SER A 117 23.96 11.82 2.97
N THR A 118 25.01 11.01 2.81
CA THR A 118 25.31 9.95 3.79
C THR A 118 26.13 10.57 4.90
N VAL A 119 25.73 10.37 6.15
CA VAL A 119 26.40 10.95 7.33
C VAL A 119 26.60 9.84 8.36
N LEU A 120 27.78 9.82 8.97
CA LEU A 120 28.07 9.02 10.15
C LEU A 120 27.79 9.89 11.38
N ILE A 121 26.80 9.47 12.16
CA ILE A 121 26.39 10.15 13.38
C ILE A 121 26.55 9.24 14.60
N ARG A 122 26.60 9.83 15.78
CA ARG A 122 26.49 9.12 17.05
C ARG A 122 25.44 9.80 17.92
N PRO A 123 24.36 9.11 18.33
CA PRO A 123 23.43 9.67 19.30
C PRO A 123 24.16 9.98 20.62
N ILE A 124 23.86 11.12 21.25
CA ILE A 124 24.59 11.54 22.47
C ILE A 124 24.48 10.51 23.61
N ASN A 125 23.39 9.73 23.65
CA ASN A 125 23.15 8.71 24.67
C ASN A 125 23.59 7.30 24.26
N SER A 126 24.30 7.16 23.14
CA SER A 126 24.78 5.87 22.63
C SER A 126 26.26 5.96 22.26
N ASN A 127 26.98 4.86 22.44
CA ASN A 127 28.34 4.72 21.93
C ASN A 127 28.36 4.19 20.49
N ASP A 128 27.19 3.80 19.96
CA ASP A 128 27.08 3.23 18.63
C ASP A 128 27.07 4.32 17.56
N GLU A 129 27.98 4.19 16.60
CA GLU A 129 28.02 5.02 15.42
C GLU A 129 27.07 4.45 14.37
N THR A 130 26.21 5.29 13.82
CA THR A 130 25.24 4.87 12.81
C THR A 130 25.43 5.68 11.55
N LEU A 131 25.58 4.96 10.44
CA LEU A 131 25.63 5.53 9.11
C LEU A 131 24.20 5.72 8.60
N ILE A 132 23.78 6.92 8.23
CA ILE A 132 22.42 7.19 7.74
C ILE A 132 22.42 8.10 6.52
N LYS A 133 21.44 7.95 5.62
CA LYS A 133 21.18 8.95 4.57
C LYS A 133 20.19 9.98 5.09
N VAL A 134 20.51 11.25 4.95
CA VAL A 134 19.73 12.37 5.50
C VAL A 134 19.60 13.52 4.52
N THR A 135 18.56 14.32 4.69
CA THR A 135 18.57 15.70 4.20
C THR A 135 19.28 16.58 5.22
N ILE A 136 20.22 17.42 4.79
CA ILE A 136 20.89 18.37 5.68
C ILE A 136 20.14 19.70 5.63
N LYS A 137 19.84 20.27 6.81
CA LYS A 137 19.30 21.63 6.95
C LYS A 137 20.09 22.39 8.01
N ASN A 138 20.17 23.70 7.82
CA ASN A 138 20.73 24.57 8.84
C ASN A 138 19.66 24.88 9.90
N SER A 139 20.07 25.02 11.15
CA SER A 139 19.21 25.37 12.28
C SER A 139 19.86 26.44 13.15
N SER A 140 19.05 27.22 13.86
CA SER A 140 19.50 28.23 14.82
C SER A 140 19.81 27.64 16.21
N THR A 141 19.83 26.32 16.35
CA THR A 141 20.14 25.63 17.61
C THR A 141 21.63 25.46 17.82
N ASP A 142 22.08 25.42 19.07
CA ASP A 142 23.51 25.31 19.42
C ASP A 142 24.12 23.92 19.15
N LYS A 143 23.29 22.87 19.03
CA LYS A 143 23.75 21.49 18.84
C LYS A 143 23.07 20.83 17.65
N PRO A 144 23.77 19.94 16.92
CA PRO A 144 23.14 19.14 15.89
C PRO A 144 22.11 18.17 16.46
N TYR A 145 21.05 17.94 15.70
CA TYR A 145 20.06 16.92 16.03
C TYR A 145 19.52 16.26 14.77
N LEU A 146 19.19 14.98 14.90
CA LEU A 146 18.50 14.21 13.89
C LEU A 146 17.00 14.27 14.16
N SER A 147 16.24 14.72 13.15
CA SER A 147 14.79 14.63 13.15
C SER A 147 14.34 13.51 12.21
N TYR A 148 13.40 12.68 12.63
CA TYR A 148 12.86 11.59 11.81
C TYR A 148 11.46 11.21 12.26
N LYS A 149 10.72 10.53 11.39
CA LYS A 149 9.40 9.97 11.70
C LYS A 149 9.58 8.52 12.13
N LYS A 150 8.97 8.15 13.26
CA LYS A 150 8.98 6.76 13.74
C LYS A 150 7.72 6.05 13.27
N ILE A 151 7.89 4.82 12.79
CA ILE A 151 6.81 3.87 12.56
C ILE A 151 6.80 2.89 13.74
N GLU A 152 5.61 2.54 14.23
CA GLU A 152 5.42 1.66 15.40
C GLU A 152 4.89 0.27 15.03
N MET A 153 4.93 -0.07 13.74
CA MET A 153 4.50 -1.36 13.24
C MET A 153 5.38 -1.79 12.06
N ASP A 154 5.69 -3.08 11.99
CA ASP A 154 6.29 -3.67 10.79
C ASP A 154 5.26 -3.73 9.67
N ILE A 155 5.37 -2.79 8.73
CA ILE A 155 4.42 -2.64 7.61
C ILE A 155 4.79 -3.58 6.46
N SER A 156 6.08 -3.80 6.24
CA SER A 156 6.58 -4.74 5.23
C SER A 156 8.02 -5.15 5.52
N PRO A 157 8.56 -6.16 4.82
CA PRO A 157 9.98 -6.50 4.93
C PRO A 157 10.94 -5.35 4.61
N ILE A 158 10.47 -4.35 3.85
CA ILE A 158 11.22 -3.16 3.43
C ILE A 158 10.94 -1.95 4.35
N TYR A 159 9.83 -1.98 5.11
CA TYR A 159 9.41 -0.90 6.01
C TYR A 159 9.24 -1.44 7.43
N LYS A 160 10.30 -1.30 8.23
CA LYS A 160 10.43 -1.85 9.59
C LYS A 160 10.52 -0.75 10.65
N GLU A 161 10.21 -1.10 11.88
CA GLU A 161 10.22 -0.17 13.02
C GLU A 161 11.58 0.46 13.36
N ASP A 162 12.68 -0.20 12.99
CA ASP A 162 14.06 0.24 13.24
C ASP A 162 14.61 1.19 12.16
N SER A 163 13.80 1.51 11.15
CA SER A 163 14.19 2.39 10.05
C SER A 163 14.00 3.87 10.38
N TYR A 164 14.92 4.71 9.91
CA TYR A 164 14.79 6.17 9.97
C TYR A 164 14.01 6.69 8.78
N TYR A 165 12.79 7.19 9.00
CA TYR A 165 11.93 7.72 7.95
C TYR A 165 11.96 9.24 7.86
N GLU A 166 12.08 9.78 6.65
CA GLU A 166 12.30 11.20 6.39
C GLU A 166 13.37 11.83 7.30
N PRO A 167 14.56 11.22 7.41
CA PRO A 167 15.57 11.73 8.32
C PRO A 167 16.15 13.05 7.82
N ILE A 168 16.11 14.07 8.68
CA ILE A 168 16.68 15.39 8.46
C ILE A 168 17.70 15.65 9.56
N LEU A 169 18.94 15.90 9.15
CA LEU A 169 19.99 16.35 10.04
C LEU A 169 20.01 17.87 10.08
N TYR A 170 19.78 18.42 11.26
CA TYR A 170 19.85 19.85 11.52
C TYR A 170 21.23 20.20 12.08
N ILE A 171 21.93 21.12 11.42
CA ILE A 171 23.28 21.56 11.79
C ILE A 171 23.22 23.03 12.24
N PRO A 172 23.87 23.41 13.36
CA PRO A 172 23.98 24.79 13.80
C PRO A 172 24.55 25.71 12.72
N LEU A 173 24.00 26.91 12.60
CA LEU A 173 24.61 28.02 11.87
C LEU A 173 25.77 28.57 12.73
N ASN A 174 27.01 28.22 12.39
CA ASN A 174 28.19 28.88 12.94
C ASN A 174 28.31 30.33 12.46
#